data_AF-A0A6T1A8N4-F1
#
_entry.id   AF-A0A6T1A8N4-F1
#
_cell.length_a   1.000
_cell.length_b   1.000
_cell.length_c   1.000
_cell.angle_alpha   90.00
_cell.angle_beta   90.00
_cell.angle_gamma   90.00
#
_symmetry.space_group_name_H-M   'P 1'
#
loop_
_entity.id
_entity.type
_entity.pdbx_description
1 polymer ?
#
loop_
_entity_poly.entity_id
_entity_poly.type
_entity_poly.pdbx_seq_one_letter_code
_entity_poly.pdbx_strand_id
1 'polypeptide(L)'
;ILAQALPAPSAPLAACHLPPALGIPSLPVTIMAASVLAGQEPKAVESLVSDLKMLAAYETAADWREQKAMDGAFSALSWDDASVKAALPEYIASTGADRAKVDYAFNALVPRPPADIDGKQAAMHTWIKARLFSYNKAFPFQFNPYTK
;
A
#
# COMPACT_ATOMS: atom_id res chain seq x y z
N ILE A 1 46.95 -28.74 43.34
CA ILE A 1 48.44 -28.88 43.39
C ILE A 1 48.85 -29.12 41.93
N LEU A 2 49.51 -28.26 41.16
CA LEU A 2 50.35 -27.08 41.40
C LEU A 2 50.55 -26.31 40.05
N ALA A 3 50.77 -24.99 40.14
CA ALA A 3 51.61 -24.08 39.32
C ALA A 3 51.48 -24.05 37.77
N GLN A 4 51.07 -22.93 37.13
CA GLN A 4 51.82 -21.69 36.79
C GLN A 4 52.95 -21.85 35.76
N ALA A 5 52.89 -21.06 34.66
CA ALA A 5 53.86 -19.99 34.35
C ALA A 5 53.63 -19.37 32.95
N LEU A 6 53.57 -18.03 32.90
CA LEU A 6 53.77 -17.16 31.73
C LEU A 6 55.28 -17.05 31.40
N PRO A 7 55.64 -16.60 30.19
CA PRO A 7 56.21 -15.25 30.09
C PRO A 7 55.80 -14.44 28.83
N ALA A 8 55.94 -13.12 28.96
CA ALA A 8 55.70 -12.06 27.96
C ALA A 8 56.71 -12.09 26.79
N PRO A 9 56.48 -11.27 25.74
CA PRO A 9 57.35 -10.10 25.61
C PRO A 9 56.68 -8.80 25.11
N SER A 10 57.05 -7.70 25.79
CA SER A 10 57.61 -6.45 25.26
C SER A 10 56.96 -5.75 24.05
N ALA A 11 56.26 -4.64 24.32
CA ALA A 11 56.18 -3.46 23.45
C ALA A 11 57.57 -2.73 23.43
N PRO A 12 57.90 -1.77 22.53
CA PRO A 12 57.12 -0.53 22.36
C PRO A 12 57.23 0.22 20.99
N LEU A 13 56.54 1.37 20.94
CA LEU A 13 56.71 2.56 20.08
C LEU A 13 56.09 2.54 18.66
N ALA A 14 55.01 3.28 18.47
CA ALA A 14 55.10 4.65 17.98
C ALA A 14 53.70 5.30 17.91
N ALA A 15 53.57 6.42 18.61
CA ALA A 15 52.43 7.32 18.50
C ALA A 15 52.46 8.03 17.14
N CYS A 16 51.34 7.98 16.41
CA CYS A 16 51.01 8.99 15.42
C CYS A 16 49.64 9.57 15.77
N HIS A 17 49.70 10.75 16.36
CA HIS A 17 48.63 11.69 16.64
C HIS A 17 47.90 12.05 15.31
N LEU A 18 46.57 11.96 15.28
CA LEU A 18 45.74 12.65 14.28
C LEU A 18 44.68 13.52 14.99
N PRO A 19 44.37 14.72 14.45
CA PRO A 19 43.72 15.84 15.15
C PRO A 19 42.16 15.75 15.19
N PRO A 20 41.47 16.68 15.88
CA PRO A 20 40.11 16.46 16.40
C PRO A 20 39.00 16.71 15.37
N ALA A 21 37.83 16.16 15.74
CA ALA A 21 36.55 16.22 15.05
C ALA A 21 36.23 17.55 14.35
N LEU A 22 36.08 17.49 13.03
CA LEU A 22 35.38 18.51 12.26
C LEU A 22 33.88 18.22 12.31
N GLY A 23 33.14 19.21 12.81
CA GLY A 23 31.70 19.18 12.98
C GLY A 23 30.96 18.83 11.69
N ILE A 24 30.05 17.87 11.81
CA ILE A 24 29.09 17.52 10.77
C ILE A 24 27.98 18.60 10.82
N PRO A 25 27.82 19.45 9.80
CA PRO A 25 26.62 20.27 9.71
C PRO A 25 25.43 19.35 9.41
N SER A 26 24.46 19.35 10.33
CA SER A 26 23.16 18.72 10.14
C SER A 26 22.31 19.53 9.16
N LEU A 27 21.54 18.80 8.32
CA LEU A 27 20.34 19.18 7.53
C LEU A 27 20.58 19.54 6.04
N PRO A 28 19.61 19.27 5.13
CA PRO A 28 18.22 18.90 5.38
C PRO A 28 17.75 17.55 4.79
N VAL A 29 16.82 16.93 5.52
CA VAL A 29 15.96 15.83 5.10
C VAL A 29 14.97 16.36 4.04
N THR A 30 15.37 16.43 2.77
CA THR A 30 14.43 16.80 1.68
C THR A 30 14.65 16.04 0.36
N ILE A 31 15.59 15.08 0.30
CA ILE A 31 15.83 14.29 -0.94
C ILE A 31 15.66 12.79 -0.66
N MET A 32 14.65 12.41 0.12
CA MET A 32 14.23 11.00 0.23
C MET A 32 12.82 10.73 -0.30
N ALA A 33 12.01 11.77 -0.56
CA ALA A 33 10.69 11.58 -1.16
C ALA A 33 10.76 11.11 -2.63
N ALA A 34 11.77 11.54 -3.38
CA ALA A 34 11.90 11.20 -4.81
C ALA A 34 12.46 9.79 -5.06
N SER A 35 13.34 9.28 -4.20
CA SER A 35 13.98 7.96 -4.38
C SER A 35 13.13 6.78 -3.90
N VAL A 36 12.05 7.02 -3.13
CA VAL A 36 11.12 5.95 -2.74
C VAL A 36 10.20 5.54 -3.89
N LEU A 37 9.96 6.44 -4.86
CA LEU A 37 9.05 6.18 -5.98
C LEU A 37 9.69 5.47 -7.18
N ALA A 38 11.03 5.46 -7.28
CA ALA A 38 11.74 4.84 -8.41
C ALA A 38 11.88 3.30 -8.30
N GLY A 39 11.49 2.71 -7.16
CA GLY A 39 11.64 1.27 -6.90
C GLY A 39 10.34 0.53 -6.53
N GLN A 40 9.20 1.23 -6.45
CA GLN A 40 7.90 0.56 -6.35
C GLN A 40 7.42 0.28 -7.77
N GLU A 41 7.53 -0.98 -8.20
CA GLU A 41 6.81 -1.49 -9.37
C GLU A 41 5.35 -0.99 -9.37
N PRO A 42 4.70 -0.82 -10.55
CA PRO A 42 3.35 -0.29 -10.71
C PRO A 42 2.23 -1.18 -10.12
N LYS A 43 2.56 -2.01 -9.14
CA LYS A 43 1.70 -2.99 -8.46
C LYS A 43 0.41 -2.38 -7.90
N ALA A 44 0.43 -1.11 -7.45
CA ALA A 44 -0.79 -0.45 -6.99
C ALA A 44 -1.82 -0.29 -8.12
N VAL A 45 -1.38 0.19 -9.29
CA VAL A 45 -2.26 0.34 -10.46
C VAL A 45 -2.64 -1.02 -11.02
N GLU A 46 -1.68 -1.95 -11.11
CA GLU A 46 -1.92 -3.30 -11.60
C GLU A 46 -2.98 -4.05 -10.76
N SER A 47 -2.84 -4.05 -9.43
CA SER A 47 -3.80 -4.68 -8.53
C SER A 47 -5.19 -4.03 -8.63
N LEU A 48 -5.26 -2.70 -8.69
CA LEU A 48 -6.54 -1.99 -8.86
C LEU A 48 -7.22 -2.38 -10.18
N VAL A 49 -6.47 -2.36 -11.29
CA VAL A 49 -7.01 -2.71 -12.61
C VAL A 49 -7.42 -4.19 -12.66
N SER A 50 -6.68 -5.07 -12.01
CA SER A 50 -7.03 -6.50 -11.89
C SER A 50 -8.36 -6.68 -11.16
N ASP A 51 -8.53 -6.03 -10.00
CA ASP A 51 -9.78 -6.09 -9.23
C ASP A 51 -10.97 -5.52 -10.01
N LEU A 52 -10.78 -4.39 -10.72
CA LEU A 52 -11.81 -3.80 -11.57
C LEU A 52 -12.22 -4.74 -12.72
N LYS A 53 -11.26 -5.45 -13.33
CA LYS A 53 -11.56 -6.45 -14.36
C LYS A 53 -12.38 -7.61 -13.78
N MET A 54 -12.05 -8.06 -12.57
CA MET A 54 -12.80 -9.14 -11.92
C MET A 54 -14.20 -8.69 -11.51
N LEU A 55 -14.38 -7.44 -11.05
CA LEU A 55 -15.71 -6.88 -10.82
C LEU A 55 -16.54 -6.84 -12.11
N ALA A 56 -15.97 -6.30 -13.20
CA ALA A 56 -16.66 -6.26 -14.49
C ALA A 56 -16.99 -7.66 -15.03
N ALA A 57 -16.10 -8.64 -14.85
CA ALA A 57 -16.33 -10.03 -15.21
C ALA A 57 -17.46 -10.66 -14.36
N TYR A 58 -17.51 -10.34 -13.07
CA TYR A 58 -18.58 -10.78 -12.17
C TYR A 58 -19.95 -10.24 -12.61
N GLU A 59 -20.03 -8.93 -12.85
CA GLU A 59 -21.26 -8.27 -13.29
C GLU A 59 -21.74 -8.79 -14.63
N THR A 60 -20.81 -8.95 -15.58
CA THR A 60 -21.11 -9.55 -16.87
C THR A 60 -21.63 -10.99 -16.68
N ALA A 61 -20.94 -11.81 -15.89
CA ALA A 61 -21.38 -13.18 -15.63
C ALA A 61 -22.75 -13.24 -14.95
N ALA A 62 -23.08 -12.28 -14.08
CA ALA A 62 -24.40 -12.17 -13.47
C ALA A 62 -25.49 -11.88 -14.51
N ASP A 63 -25.25 -10.95 -15.45
CA ASP A 63 -26.17 -10.65 -16.55
C ASP A 63 -26.46 -11.89 -17.42
N TRP A 64 -25.42 -12.69 -17.68
CA TRP A 64 -25.54 -13.95 -18.44
C TRP A 64 -26.00 -15.15 -17.58
N ARG A 65 -26.17 -14.97 -16.26
CA ARG A 65 -26.51 -16.03 -15.29
C ARG A 65 -25.50 -17.18 -15.24
N GLU A 66 -24.24 -16.87 -15.46
CA GLU A 66 -23.12 -17.82 -15.47
C GLU A 66 -22.48 -17.93 -14.07
N GLN A 67 -23.15 -18.69 -13.17
CA GLN A 67 -22.74 -18.81 -11.77
C GLN A 67 -21.27 -19.24 -11.59
N LYS A 68 -20.77 -20.16 -12.43
CA LYS A 68 -19.38 -20.61 -12.37
C LYS A 68 -18.39 -19.48 -12.68
N ALA A 69 -18.73 -18.61 -13.63
CA ALA A 69 -17.89 -17.47 -13.98
C ALA A 69 -17.95 -16.38 -12.89
N MET A 70 -19.11 -16.17 -12.28
CA MET A 70 -19.26 -15.30 -11.11
C MET A 70 -18.36 -15.77 -9.96
N ASP A 71 -18.42 -17.06 -9.61
CA ASP A 71 -17.61 -17.62 -8.53
C ASP A 71 -16.11 -17.59 -8.84
N GLY A 72 -15.75 -17.81 -10.10
CA GLY A 72 -14.37 -17.65 -10.59
C GLY A 72 -13.85 -16.22 -10.45
N ALA A 73 -14.63 -15.23 -10.90
CA ALA A 73 -14.28 -13.82 -10.80
C ALA A 73 -14.19 -13.35 -9.35
N PHE A 74 -15.13 -13.76 -8.51
CA PHE A 74 -15.10 -13.48 -7.07
C PHE A 74 -13.85 -14.07 -6.43
N SER A 75 -13.52 -15.33 -6.70
CA SER A 75 -12.35 -16.00 -6.10
C SER A 75 -11.02 -15.43 -6.59
N ALA A 76 -10.98 -14.88 -7.80
CA ALA A 76 -9.80 -14.29 -8.42
C ALA A 76 -9.55 -12.82 -8.02
N LEU A 77 -10.47 -12.19 -7.27
CA LEU A 77 -10.20 -10.89 -6.68
C LEU A 77 -9.00 -10.98 -5.73
N SER A 78 -8.24 -9.90 -5.59
CA SER A 78 -7.01 -9.88 -4.79
C SER A 78 -7.26 -9.80 -3.27
N TRP A 79 -8.03 -10.74 -2.73
CA TRP A 79 -8.43 -10.79 -1.30
C TRP A 79 -7.26 -10.83 -0.32
N ASP A 80 -6.07 -11.20 -0.76
CA ASP A 80 -4.88 -11.36 0.08
C ASP A 80 -3.95 -10.15 0.14
N ASP A 81 -4.34 -9.03 -0.46
CA ASP A 81 -3.58 -7.78 -0.37
C ASP A 81 -3.54 -7.25 1.08
N ALA A 82 -2.37 -7.34 1.71
CA ALA A 82 -2.15 -6.95 3.10
C ALA A 82 -2.48 -5.47 3.36
N SER A 83 -2.22 -4.58 2.39
CA SER A 83 -2.50 -3.15 2.54
C SER A 83 -4.00 -2.88 2.58
N VAL A 84 -4.77 -3.61 1.77
CA VAL A 84 -6.23 -3.49 1.72
C VAL A 84 -6.85 -4.13 2.96
N LYS A 85 -6.36 -5.29 3.41
CA LYS A 85 -6.81 -5.92 4.67
C LYS A 85 -6.66 -4.98 5.86
N ALA A 86 -5.54 -4.26 5.97
CA ALA A 86 -5.31 -3.30 7.04
C ALA A 86 -6.25 -2.08 6.92
N ALA A 87 -6.48 -1.58 5.71
CA ALA A 87 -7.32 -0.42 5.44
C ALA A 87 -8.83 -0.69 5.54
N LEU A 88 -9.26 -1.93 5.34
CA LEU A 88 -10.68 -2.33 5.33
C LEU A 88 -11.46 -1.96 6.60
N PRO A 89 -11.04 -2.33 7.82
CA PRO A 89 -11.77 -1.94 9.03
C PRO A 89 -11.79 -0.42 9.22
N GLU A 90 -10.72 0.27 8.83
CA GLU A 90 -10.67 1.72 8.88
C GLU A 90 -11.64 2.38 7.90
N TYR A 91 -11.73 1.88 6.66
CA TYR A 91 -12.70 2.36 5.68
C TYR A 91 -14.14 2.16 6.17
N ILE A 92 -14.46 0.99 6.74
CA ILE A 92 -15.80 0.70 7.26
C ILE A 92 -16.17 1.68 8.39
N ALA A 93 -15.23 1.97 9.29
CA ALA A 93 -15.40 2.93 10.37
C ALA A 93 -15.32 4.41 9.94
N SER A 94 -14.76 4.68 8.75
CA SER A 94 -14.57 6.04 8.25
C SER A 94 -15.90 6.74 7.96
N THR A 95 -15.91 8.06 8.14
CA THR A 95 -17.05 8.95 7.85
C THR A 95 -16.54 10.29 7.31
N GLY A 96 -17.44 11.15 6.85
CA GLY A 96 -17.09 12.51 6.43
C GLY A 96 -16.31 12.59 5.11
N ALA A 97 -15.36 13.52 5.04
CA ALA A 97 -14.73 13.95 3.79
C ALA A 97 -13.87 12.86 3.11
N ASP A 98 -13.10 12.10 3.88
CA ASP A 98 -12.22 11.07 3.31
C ASP A 98 -13.01 9.91 2.72
N ARG A 99 -14.09 9.49 3.40
CA ARG A 99 -15.04 8.51 2.86
C ARG A 99 -15.73 9.02 1.60
N ALA A 100 -16.18 10.28 1.61
CA ALA A 100 -16.84 10.88 0.46
C ALA A 100 -15.93 10.95 -0.78
N LYS A 101 -14.63 11.24 -0.59
CA LYS A 101 -13.64 11.22 -1.68
C LYS A 101 -13.46 9.82 -2.28
N VAL A 102 -13.38 8.80 -1.42
CA VAL A 102 -13.26 7.40 -1.86
C VAL A 102 -14.51 6.94 -2.57
N ASP A 103 -15.70 7.23 -2.03
CA ASP A 103 -16.96 6.91 -2.66
C ASP A 103 -17.11 7.65 -4.01
N TYR A 104 -16.66 8.90 -4.11
CA TYR A 104 -16.61 9.65 -5.37
C TYR A 104 -15.69 8.98 -6.41
N ALA A 105 -14.46 8.62 -6.02
CA ALA A 105 -13.54 7.89 -6.90
C ALA A 105 -14.13 6.54 -7.34
N PHE A 106 -14.73 5.79 -6.42
CA PHE A 106 -15.35 4.51 -6.73
C PHE A 106 -16.49 4.68 -7.74
N ASN A 107 -17.38 5.66 -7.53
CA ASN A 107 -18.50 5.91 -8.44
C ASN A 107 -18.04 6.42 -9.82
N ALA A 108 -16.87 7.07 -9.91
CA ALA A 108 -16.29 7.43 -11.19
C ALA A 108 -15.76 6.19 -11.96
N LEU A 109 -15.30 5.17 -11.25
CA LEU A 109 -14.81 3.91 -11.82
C LEU A 109 -15.94 2.91 -12.12
N VAL A 110 -16.96 2.87 -11.25
CA VAL A 110 -18.10 1.95 -11.29
C VAL A 110 -19.39 2.80 -11.26
N PRO A 111 -19.78 3.41 -12.40
CA PRO A 111 -20.87 4.38 -12.45
C PRO A 111 -22.26 3.75 -12.36
N ARG A 112 -22.38 2.45 -12.63
CA ARG A 112 -23.65 1.74 -12.62
C ARG A 112 -23.84 1.10 -11.23
N PRO A 113 -24.79 1.56 -10.41
CA PRO A 113 -25.20 0.79 -9.26
C PRO A 113 -25.84 -0.52 -9.74
N PRO A 114 -25.51 -1.67 -9.14
CA PRO A 114 -26.15 -2.93 -9.47
C PRO A 114 -27.65 -2.87 -9.23
N ALA A 115 -28.42 -3.49 -10.14
CA ALA A 115 -29.87 -3.56 -10.03
C ALA A 115 -30.30 -4.34 -8.78
N ASP A 116 -29.59 -5.44 -8.50
CA ASP A 116 -29.73 -6.25 -7.29
C ASP A 116 -28.32 -6.53 -6.75
N ILE A 117 -27.97 -5.91 -5.62
CA ILE A 117 -26.66 -6.14 -5.00
C ILE A 117 -26.72 -7.41 -4.16
N ASP A 118 -26.03 -8.45 -4.58
CA ASP A 118 -25.83 -9.64 -3.76
C ASP A 118 -24.66 -9.44 -2.77
N GLY A 119 -24.56 -10.32 -1.78
CA GLY A 119 -23.54 -10.22 -0.74
C GLY A 119 -22.09 -10.31 -1.27
N LYS A 120 -21.85 -11.02 -2.38
CA LYS A 120 -20.53 -11.14 -3.00
C LYS A 120 -20.16 -9.86 -3.72
N GLN A 121 -21.08 -9.28 -4.49
CA GLN A 121 -20.86 -8.00 -5.14
C GLN A 121 -20.66 -6.87 -4.11
N ALA A 122 -21.45 -6.86 -3.03
CA ALA A 122 -21.25 -5.92 -1.92
C ALA A 122 -19.85 -6.06 -1.28
N ALA A 123 -19.36 -7.29 -1.11
CA ALA A 123 -18.01 -7.54 -0.62
C ALA A 123 -16.93 -7.04 -1.60
N MET A 124 -17.08 -7.30 -2.91
CA MET A 124 -16.16 -6.81 -3.94
C MET A 124 -16.12 -5.27 -3.98
N HIS A 125 -17.28 -4.61 -3.92
CA HIS A 125 -17.35 -3.16 -3.85
C HIS A 125 -16.63 -2.62 -2.61
N THR A 126 -16.91 -3.21 -1.44
CA THR A 126 -16.27 -2.80 -0.19
C THR A 126 -14.76 -2.99 -0.25
N TRP A 127 -14.29 -4.07 -0.88
CA TRP A 127 -12.87 -4.33 -1.07
C TRP A 127 -12.18 -3.26 -1.93
N ILE A 128 -12.75 -2.95 -3.10
CA ILE A 128 -12.20 -1.94 -4.01
C ILE A 128 -12.22 -0.56 -3.33
N LYS A 129 -13.27 -0.23 -2.57
CA LYS A 129 -13.30 1.01 -1.80
C LYS A 129 -12.24 1.06 -0.71
N ALA A 130 -12.00 -0.04 0.00
CA ALA A 130 -10.90 -0.13 0.97
C ALA A 130 -9.52 0.03 0.31
N ARG A 131 -9.35 -0.51 -0.91
CA ARG A 131 -8.14 -0.29 -1.73
C ARG A 131 -7.96 1.19 -2.09
N LEU A 132 -9.02 1.83 -2.57
CA LEU A 132 -8.99 3.27 -2.86
C LEU A 132 -8.75 4.11 -1.60
N PHE A 133 -9.27 3.67 -0.44
CA PHE A 133 -9.02 4.31 0.84
C PHE A 133 -7.56 4.21 1.26
N SER A 134 -6.91 3.05 1.07
CA SER A 134 -5.48 2.91 1.35
C SER A 134 -4.64 3.83 0.46
N TYR A 135 -5.02 3.99 -0.81
CA TYR A 135 -4.36 4.92 -1.73
C TYR A 135 -4.59 6.37 -1.34
N ASN A 136 -5.81 6.77 -1.00
CA ASN A 136 -6.10 8.13 -0.55
C ASN A 136 -5.37 8.47 0.76
N LYS A 137 -5.15 7.51 1.66
CA LYS A 137 -4.33 7.73 2.86
C LYS A 137 -2.86 7.97 2.54
N ALA A 138 -2.31 7.23 1.58
CA ALA A 138 -0.92 7.40 1.16
C ALA A 138 -0.70 8.68 0.34
N PHE A 139 -1.61 8.93 -0.60
CA PHE A 139 -1.60 10.06 -1.52
C PHE A 139 -3.03 10.58 -1.70
N PRO A 140 -3.44 11.61 -0.94
CA PRO A 140 -4.81 12.11 -0.97
C PRO A 140 -5.28 12.51 -2.37
N PHE A 141 -6.47 12.06 -2.74
CA PHE A 141 -7.05 12.37 -4.03
C PHE A 141 -7.32 13.86 -4.18
N GLN A 142 -6.95 14.39 -5.35
CA GLN A 142 -7.25 15.75 -5.79
C GLN A 142 -8.17 15.67 -7.01
N PHE A 143 -9.46 15.99 -6.81
CA PHE A 143 -10.44 16.01 -7.89
C PHE A 143 -10.70 17.42 -8.44
N ASN A 144 -10.16 18.45 -7.79
CA ASN A 144 -10.31 19.82 -8.25
C ASN A 144 -9.34 20.05 -9.43
N PRO A 145 -9.82 20.33 -10.65
CA PRO A 145 -8.93 20.55 -11.79
C PRO A 145 -8.13 21.86 -11.67
N TYR A 146 -8.44 22.72 -10.70
CA TYR A 146 -7.81 24.02 -10.49
C TYR A 146 -6.74 24.02 -9.40
N THR A 147 -6.54 22.92 -8.68
CA THR A 147 -5.40 22.79 -7.74
C THR A 147 -4.13 22.53 -8.53
N LYS A 148 -3.15 23.45 -8.42
CA LYS A 148 -1.82 23.34 -9.02
C LYS A 148 -0.88 22.51 -8.16
#